data_AF-U2KGU5-F1
#
_entry.id   AF-U2KGU5-F1
#
_cell.length_a   1.000
_cell.length_b   1.000
_cell.length_c   1.000
_cell.angle_alpha   90.00
_cell.angle_beta   90.00
_cell.angle_gamma   90.00
#
_symmetry.space_group_name_H-M   'P 1'
#
loop_
_entity.id
_entity.type
_entity.pdbx_description
1 polymer ?
#
loop_
_entity_poly.entity_id
_entity_poly.type
_entity_poly.pdbx_seq_one_letter_code
_entity_poly.pdbx_strand_id
1 'polypeptide(L)'
;MTRNAIKEHIVKTRNELKEQAKTALRGNWPWAVGVLWVPTLVLIVVFGILLGVISLVWKAATADFTASSNVVLIFIVMAFLMLALFTFFASIGISAGATYAYLDLIRGRKQSFREAATYAFKEQRFDSIFGVVLMTVIYTFLWMVLLIIPGYMKAMAYSQGLFILKDDMETGKGITTTSAITKSKILMEGHNKDYFILILSFLGWALVPIAFCGLAVALFVSHQIGWAIFCLALYILGLAILVPYVTTTQAAFYEDLIHQEQPEEIAQLEEKLADAKLEADKTMADYNGRVAERKADKKKAHDEKMAKKLDAKKEREEKRREKVAKKRQEREGKEAKKPKKKSKAKADKKTSQDKKPEKSAKKSQDSESQAKNGADNTAKSSAKPEASKSQSKKDGDKSKESATKTEKSETKPNKGSHSSSKKPKSKSKAKKKKGKKRK
;
A
#
# COMPACT_ATOMS: atom_id res chain seq x y z
N MET A 1 -24.71 38.75 -44.16
CA MET A 1 -25.01 38.34 -42.77
C MET A 1 -25.96 37.15 -42.84
N THR A 2 -25.92 36.13 -41.99
CA THR A 2 -25.03 35.84 -40.84
C THR A 2 -24.16 34.62 -41.13
N ARG A 3 -22.87 34.67 -40.78
CA ARG A 3 -22.03 33.46 -40.73
C ARG A 3 -22.29 32.85 -39.35
N ASN A 4 -23.32 32.01 -39.23
CA ASN A 4 -23.74 31.47 -37.94
C ASN A 4 -22.56 30.77 -37.26
N ALA A 5 -22.39 31.05 -35.97
CA ALA A 5 -21.24 30.61 -35.21
C ALA A 5 -21.34 29.12 -34.87
N ILE A 6 -20.97 28.28 -35.83
CA ILE A 6 -20.40 26.96 -35.50
C ILE A 6 -19.15 27.27 -34.67
N LYS A 7 -19.29 27.16 -33.35
CA LYS A 7 -18.14 26.92 -32.49
C LYS A 7 -17.67 25.52 -32.86
N GLU A 8 -16.62 25.41 -33.67
CA GLU A 8 -15.88 24.15 -33.72
C GLU A 8 -15.38 23.87 -32.30
N HIS A 9 -15.67 22.67 -31.78
CA HIS A 9 -15.26 22.24 -30.44
C HIS A 9 -13.75 21.92 -30.49
N ILE A 10 -12.95 22.98 -30.49
CA ILE A 10 -11.50 22.90 -30.58
C ILE A 10 -10.93 22.81 -29.16
N VAL A 11 -10.56 21.59 -28.77
CA VAL A 11 -9.64 21.36 -27.64
C VAL A 11 -8.39 22.22 -27.85
N LYS A 12 -7.92 22.89 -26.78
CA LYS A 12 -6.77 23.81 -26.83
C LYS A 12 -5.63 23.24 -27.66
N THR A 13 -5.01 24.08 -28.48
CA THR A 13 -3.92 23.61 -29.33
C THR A 13 -2.78 23.05 -28.49
N ARG A 14 -2.04 22.08 -29.05
CA ARG A 14 -0.84 21.48 -28.43
C ARG A 14 0.17 22.51 -27.90
N ASN A 15 0.17 23.73 -28.42
CA ASN A 15 1.03 24.83 -27.97
C ASN A 15 0.49 25.46 -26.68
N GLU A 16 -0.81 25.78 -26.64
CA GLU A 16 -1.50 26.34 -25.47
C GLU A 16 -1.50 25.34 -24.29
N LEU A 17 -1.74 24.05 -24.54
CA LEU A 17 -1.65 23.00 -23.53
C LEU A 17 -0.24 22.93 -22.91
N LYS A 18 0.80 22.99 -23.76
CA LYS A 18 2.20 23.04 -23.32
C LYS A 18 2.54 24.34 -22.59
N GLU A 19 1.91 25.46 -22.93
CA GLU A 19 2.11 26.75 -22.24
C GLU A 19 1.37 26.80 -20.90
N GLN A 20 0.16 26.25 -20.81
CA GLN A 20 -0.59 26.05 -19.57
C GLN A 20 0.22 25.17 -18.60
N ALA A 21 0.74 24.03 -19.08
CA ALA A 21 1.61 23.16 -18.29
C ALA A 21 2.92 23.84 -17.85
N LYS A 22 3.62 24.53 -18.77
CA LYS A 22 4.81 25.34 -18.42
C LYS A 22 4.49 26.43 -17.38
N THR A 23 3.30 27.02 -17.44
CA THR A 23 2.89 28.10 -16.54
C THR A 23 2.52 27.60 -15.16
N ALA A 24 1.85 26.45 -15.04
CA ALA A 24 1.64 25.77 -13.77
C ALA A 24 2.97 25.33 -13.10
N LEU A 25 3.94 24.90 -13.92
CA LEU A 25 5.28 24.51 -13.47
C LEU A 25 6.20 25.71 -13.16
N ARG A 26 6.00 26.90 -13.75
CA ARG A 26 6.76 28.12 -13.44
C ARG A 26 6.61 28.46 -11.93
N GLY A 27 7.74 28.49 -11.22
CA GLY A 27 7.78 28.66 -9.76
C GLY A 27 7.55 27.37 -8.94
N ASN A 28 7.02 26.30 -9.55
CA ASN A 28 6.75 25.02 -8.88
C ASN A 28 7.65 23.86 -9.35
N TRP A 29 8.54 24.05 -10.34
CA TRP A 29 9.44 23.02 -10.87
C TRP A 29 10.11 22.12 -9.79
N PRO A 30 10.78 22.63 -8.73
CA PRO A 30 11.39 21.76 -7.72
C PRO A 30 10.39 20.90 -6.94
N TRP A 31 9.15 21.39 -6.78
CA TRP A 31 8.06 20.62 -6.17
C TRP A 31 7.53 19.55 -7.13
N ALA A 32 7.33 19.89 -8.40
CA ALA A 32 6.84 18.95 -9.42
C ALA A 32 7.83 17.79 -9.65
N VAL A 33 9.13 18.07 -9.67
CA VAL A 33 10.18 17.05 -9.69
C VAL A 33 10.19 16.27 -8.37
N GLY A 34 10.20 16.95 -7.22
CA GLY A 34 10.30 16.30 -5.92
C GLY A 34 9.16 15.33 -5.59
N VAL A 35 7.93 15.63 -5.99
CA VAL A 35 6.75 14.76 -5.76
C VAL A 35 6.92 13.37 -6.37
N LEU A 36 7.48 13.29 -7.58
CA LEU A 36 7.75 12.01 -8.25
C LEU A 36 9.10 11.40 -7.81
N TRP A 37 10.16 12.20 -7.74
CA TRP A 37 11.52 11.69 -7.63
C TRP A 37 11.99 11.42 -6.20
N VAL A 38 11.47 12.11 -5.18
CA VAL A 38 11.81 11.79 -3.77
C VAL A 38 11.34 10.37 -3.41
N PRO A 39 10.06 9.98 -3.57
CA PRO A 39 9.63 8.62 -3.23
C PRO A 39 10.28 7.57 -4.16
N THR A 40 10.49 7.88 -5.45
CA THR A 40 11.15 6.96 -6.39
C THR A 40 12.62 6.70 -6.01
N LEU A 41 13.39 7.73 -5.64
CA LEU A 41 14.78 7.57 -5.20
C LEU A 41 14.87 6.84 -3.86
N VAL A 42 13.95 7.08 -2.92
CA VAL A 42 13.87 6.31 -1.66
C VAL A 42 13.60 4.83 -1.97
N LEU A 43 12.67 4.52 -2.87
CA LEU A 43 12.38 3.14 -3.28
C LEU A 43 13.60 2.47 -3.94
N ILE A 44 14.34 3.17 -4.81
CA ILE A 44 15.58 2.68 -5.43
C ILE A 44 16.66 2.39 -4.39
N VAL A 45 16.87 3.29 -3.42
CA VAL A 45 17.87 3.09 -2.34
C VAL A 45 17.49 1.91 -1.45
N VAL A 46 16.22 1.79 -1.05
CA VAL A 46 15.71 0.65 -0.27
C VAL A 46 15.86 -0.67 -1.04
N PHE A 47 15.52 -0.69 -2.33
CA PHE A 47 15.70 -1.86 -3.20
C PHE A 47 17.18 -2.25 -3.34
N GLY A 48 18.08 -1.28 -3.55
CA GLY A 48 19.52 -1.52 -3.63
C GLY A 48 20.12 -2.10 -2.34
N ILE A 49 19.68 -1.62 -1.17
CA ILE A 49 20.08 -2.16 0.13
C ILE A 49 19.55 -3.60 0.29
N LEU A 50 18.29 -3.86 -0.06
CA LEU A 50 17.69 -5.19 0.04
C LEU A 50 18.37 -6.21 -0.91
N LEU A 51 18.72 -5.81 -2.13
CA LEU A 51 19.55 -6.63 -3.03
C LEU A 51 20.96 -6.87 -2.47
N GLY A 52 21.56 -5.88 -1.83
CA GLY A 52 22.85 -6.02 -1.13
C GLY A 52 22.80 -7.06 -0.01
N VAL A 53 21.73 -7.04 0.81
CA VAL A 53 21.48 -8.05 1.85
C VAL A 53 21.27 -9.43 1.24
N ILE A 54 20.46 -9.55 0.19
CA ILE A 54 20.25 -10.82 -0.53
C ILE A 54 21.56 -11.37 -1.09
N SER A 55 22.43 -10.52 -1.66
CA SER A 55 23.75 -10.91 -2.18
C SER A 55 24.71 -11.37 -1.06
N LEU A 56 24.64 -10.74 0.12
CA LEU A 56 25.43 -11.14 1.29
C LEU A 56 24.94 -12.49 1.86
N VAL A 57 23.62 -12.69 1.96
CA VAL A 57 23.01 -13.96 2.38
C VAL A 57 23.36 -15.09 1.39
N TRP A 58 23.32 -14.82 0.08
CA TRP A 58 23.78 -15.78 -0.94
C TRP A 58 25.24 -16.19 -0.68
N LYS A 59 26.14 -15.21 -0.53
CA LYS A 59 27.58 -15.48 -0.31
C LYS A 59 27.84 -16.31 0.95
N ALA A 60 27.20 -15.97 2.07
CA ALA A 60 27.32 -16.74 3.32
C ALA A 60 26.79 -18.18 3.14
N ALA A 61 25.59 -18.34 2.55
CA ALA A 61 25.01 -19.65 2.34
C ALA A 61 25.83 -20.53 1.36
N THR A 62 26.52 -19.93 0.39
CA THR A 62 27.48 -20.65 -0.48
C THR A 62 28.83 -20.96 0.17
N ALA A 63 29.15 -20.36 1.32
CA ALA A 63 30.40 -20.61 2.03
C ALA A 63 30.26 -21.72 3.09
N ASP A 64 29.15 -21.72 3.85
CA ASP A 64 29.05 -22.50 5.09
C ASP A 64 28.40 -23.89 4.96
N PHE A 65 27.71 -24.23 3.86
CA PHE A 65 26.85 -25.42 3.85
C PHE A 65 26.79 -26.28 2.58
N THR A 66 26.87 -27.60 2.81
CA THR A 66 26.48 -28.68 1.90
C THR A 66 24.97 -28.95 1.85
N ALA A 67 24.15 -28.04 2.40
CA ALA A 67 22.70 -28.20 2.47
C ALA A 67 22.05 -27.99 1.10
N SER A 68 21.73 -29.10 0.42
CA SER A 68 20.74 -29.22 -0.67
C SER A 68 20.50 -27.93 -1.46
N SER A 69 21.49 -27.51 -2.26
CA SER A 69 21.61 -26.18 -2.90
C SER A 69 20.30 -25.61 -3.48
N ASN A 70 19.50 -26.47 -4.11
CA ASN A 70 18.19 -26.15 -4.67
C ASN A 70 17.24 -25.47 -3.67
N VAL A 71 17.22 -25.88 -2.40
CA VAL A 71 16.30 -25.35 -1.37
C VAL A 71 16.66 -23.91 -1.00
N VAL A 72 17.94 -23.63 -0.74
CA VAL A 72 18.43 -22.28 -0.45
C VAL A 72 18.22 -21.37 -1.66
N LEU A 73 18.51 -21.87 -2.87
CA LEU A 73 18.29 -21.15 -4.12
C LEU A 73 16.80 -20.79 -4.30
N ILE A 74 15.87 -21.72 -4.04
CA ILE A 74 14.42 -21.45 -4.09
C ILE A 74 14.05 -20.32 -3.12
N PHE A 75 14.52 -20.34 -1.87
CA PHE A 75 14.21 -19.26 -0.91
C PHE A 75 14.75 -17.90 -1.37
N ILE A 76 15.96 -17.84 -1.93
CA ILE A 76 16.54 -16.58 -2.39
C ILE A 76 15.83 -16.07 -3.67
N VAL A 77 15.50 -16.94 -4.60
CA VAL A 77 14.70 -16.58 -5.80
C VAL A 77 13.31 -16.09 -5.39
N MET A 78 12.64 -16.75 -4.44
CA MET A 78 11.34 -16.29 -3.92
C MET A 78 11.44 -14.94 -3.19
N ALA A 79 12.51 -14.70 -2.42
CA ALA A 79 12.75 -13.40 -1.80
C ALA A 79 12.99 -12.29 -2.83
N PHE A 80 13.77 -12.57 -3.89
CA PHE A 80 13.97 -11.63 -5.00
C PHE A 80 12.67 -11.34 -5.76
N LEU A 81 11.86 -12.37 -6.04
CA LEU A 81 10.56 -12.22 -6.71
C LEU A 81 9.57 -11.40 -5.87
N MET A 82 9.49 -11.65 -4.56
CA MET A 82 8.66 -10.82 -3.67
C MET A 82 9.15 -9.38 -3.57
N LEU A 83 10.47 -9.16 -3.54
CA LEU A 83 11.06 -7.82 -3.55
C LEU A 83 10.74 -7.07 -4.86
N ALA A 84 10.91 -7.72 -6.01
CA ALA A 84 10.57 -7.15 -7.31
C ALA A 84 9.07 -6.81 -7.38
N LEU A 85 8.20 -7.74 -6.98
CA LEU A 85 6.74 -7.55 -6.96
C LEU A 85 6.34 -6.39 -6.04
N PHE A 86 6.94 -6.27 -4.85
CA PHE A 86 6.73 -5.14 -3.94
C PHE A 86 7.12 -3.81 -4.58
N THR A 87 8.30 -3.71 -5.22
CA THR A 87 8.69 -2.48 -5.90
C THR A 87 7.81 -2.13 -7.10
N PHE A 88 7.28 -3.12 -7.81
CA PHE A 88 6.33 -2.92 -8.91
C PHE A 88 5.01 -2.29 -8.40
N PHE A 89 4.38 -2.87 -7.36
CA PHE A 89 3.17 -2.28 -6.76
C PHE A 89 3.43 -0.90 -6.17
N ALA A 90 4.56 -0.69 -5.47
CA ALA A 90 4.93 0.61 -4.94
C ALA A 90 5.10 1.68 -6.04
N SER A 91 5.72 1.31 -7.17
CA SER A 91 5.90 2.18 -8.33
C SER A 91 4.57 2.65 -8.95
N ILE A 92 3.58 1.75 -9.06
CA ILE A 92 2.22 2.11 -9.52
C ILE A 92 1.59 3.17 -8.61
N GLY A 93 1.65 2.97 -7.28
CA GLY A 93 1.11 3.94 -6.32
C GLY A 93 1.80 5.30 -6.36
N ILE A 94 3.13 5.32 -6.47
CA ILE A 94 3.92 6.56 -6.61
C ILE A 94 3.57 7.30 -7.91
N SER A 95 3.48 6.57 -9.02
CA SER A 95 3.15 7.14 -10.34
C SER A 95 1.74 7.76 -10.36
N ALA A 96 0.74 7.07 -9.79
CA ALA A 96 -0.61 7.59 -9.66
C ALA A 96 -0.69 8.80 -8.71
N GLY A 97 -0.04 8.74 -7.55
CA GLY A 97 0.02 9.87 -6.60
C GLY A 97 0.64 11.12 -7.21
N ALA A 98 1.73 10.97 -7.97
CA ALA A 98 2.33 12.08 -8.73
C ALA A 98 1.38 12.61 -9.81
N THR A 99 0.76 11.73 -10.60
CA THR A 99 -0.24 12.08 -11.63
C THR A 99 -1.38 12.93 -11.06
N TYR A 100 -1.87 12.57 -9.87
CA TYR A 100 -2.93 13.28 -9.16
C TYR A 100 -2.50 14.63 -8.60
N ALA A 101 -1.25 14.75 -8.15
CA ALA A 101 -0.67 16.01 -7.74
C ALA A 101 -0.43 16.98 -8.92
N TYR A 102 -0.11 16.48 -10.13
CA TYR A 102 0.00 17.32 -11.33
C TYR A 102 -1.37 17.85 -11.80
N LEU A 103 -2.44 17.06 -11.73
CA LEU A 103 -3.79 17.54 -11.98
C LEU A 103 -4.22 18.60 -10.95
N ASP A 104 -3.89 18.40 -9.68
CA ASP A 104 -4.11 19.40 -8.64
C ASP A 104 -3.29 20.69 -8.86
N LEU A 105 -2.05 20.58 -9.35
CA LEU A 105 -1.24 21.74 -9.72
C LEU A 105 -1.89 22.55 -10.87
N ILE A 106 -2.45 21.88 -11.89
CA ILE A 106 -3.22 22.52 -12.96
C ILE A 106 -4.46 23.24 -12.41
N ARG A 107 -5.15 22.64 -11.43
CA ARG A 107 -6.29 23.23 -10.69
C ARG A 107 -5.88 24.28 -9.65
N GLY A 108 -4.60 24.65 -9.56
CA GLY A 108 -4.06 25.61 -8.58
C GLY A 108 -3.99 25.09 -7.13
N ARG A 109 -4.38 23.84 -6.87
CA ARG A 109 -4.42 23.20 -5.55
C ARG A 109 -3.05 22.57 -5.22
N LYS A 110 -2.10 23.35 -4.70
CA LYS A 110 -0.76 22.80 -4.38
C LYS A 110 -0.78 21.88 -3.14
N GLN A 111 -0.85 20.56 -3.35
CA GLN A 111 -0.68 19.56 -2.28
C GLN A 111 0.72 19.61 -1.63
N SER A 112 0.86 19.14 -0.39
CA SER A 112 2.19 18.86 0.18
C SER A 112 2.80 17.59 -0.42
N PHE A 113 4.14 17.47 -0.38
CA PHE A 113 4.85 16.27 -0.83
C PHE A 113 4.35 14.99 -0.14
N ARG A 114 4.01 15.06 1.15
CA ARG A 114 3.55 13.90 1.92
C ARG A 114 2.15 13.47 1.51
N GLU A 115 1.24 14.43 1.26
CA GLU A 115 -0.11 14.12 0.77
C GLU A 115 -0.04 13.46 -0.61
N ALA A 116 0.67 14.07 -1.56
CA ALA A 116 0.84 13.51 -2.91
C ALA A 116 1.42 12.08 -2.91
N ALA A 117 2.45 11.84 -2.11
CA ALA A 117 3.09 10.51 -2.01
C ALA A 117 2.26 9.47 -1.24
N THR A 118 1.30 9.89 -0.39
CA THR A 118 0.46 8.96 0.40
C THR A 118 -0.97 8.83 -0.13
N TYR A 119 -1.44 9.73 -1.00
CA TYR A 119 -2.82 9.76 -1.52
C TYR A 119 -3.24 8.41 -2.13
N ALA A 120 -2.37 7.81 -2.96
CA ALA A 120 -2.64 6.53 -3.61
C ALA A 120 -2.68 5.33 -2.64
N PHE A 121 -2.12 5.46 -1.43
CA PHE A 121 -2.07 4.43 -0.40
C PHE A 121 -3.09 4.66 0.73
N LYS A 122 -3.89 5.74 0.65
CA LYS A 122 -4.90 6.09 1.67
C LYS A 122 -6.25 5.46 1.32
N GLU A 123 -7.02 5.04 2.33
CA GLU A 123 -8.46 4.74 2.22
C GLU A 123 -8.84 3.76 1.07
N GLN A 124 -8.12 2.65 0.92
CA GLN A 124 -8.39 1.59 -0.07
C GLN A 124 -8.35 2.03 -1.56
N ARG A 125 -8.02 3.29 -1.85
CA ARG A 125 -7.90 3.86 -3.21
C ARG A 125 -6.91 3.10 -4.10
N PHE A 126 -5.92 2.42 -3.50
CA PHE A 126 -4.94 1.61 -4.22
C PHE A 126 -5.58 0.50 -5.07
N ASP A 127 -6.59 -0.19 -4.55
CA ASP A 127 -7.28 -1.28 -5.27
C ASP A 127 -7.94 -0.75 -6.55
N SER A 128 -8.49 0.46 -6.47
CA SER A 128 -9.11 1.21 -7.58
C SER A 128 -8.08 1.61 -8.63
N ILE A 129 -6.98 2.24 -8.18
CA ILE A 129 -5.89 2.75 -9.01
C ILE A 129 -5.19 1.59 -9.73
N PHE A 130 -4.84 0.55 -8.98
CA PHE A 130 -4.24 -0.67 -9.51
C PHE A 130 -5.21 -1.36 -10.49
N GLY A 131 -6.50 -1.43 -10.17
CA GLY A 131 -7.52 -1.94 -11.08
C GLY A 131 -7.55 -1.20 -12.42
N VAL A 132 -7.57 0.14 -12.42
CA VAL A 132 -7.58 0.93 -13.66
C VAL A 132 -6.29 0.77 -14.45
N VAL A 133 -5.13 0.78 -13.80
CA VAL A 133 -3.83 0.55 -14.47
C VAL A 133 -3.76 -0.86 -15.05
N LEU A 134 -4.14 -1.89 -14.27
CA LEU A 134 -4.13 -3.29 -14.69
C LEU A 134 -5.07 -3.54 -15.87
N MET A 135 -6.32 -3.08 -15.81
CA MET A 135 -7.28 -3.24 -16.90
C MET A 135 -6.86 -2.47 -18.16
N THR A 136 -6.30 -1.26 -18.00
CA THR A 136 -5.72 -0.50 -19.13
C THR A 136 -4.58 -1.27 -19.78
N VAL A 137 -3.67 -1.86 -19.01
CA VAL A 137 -2.56 -2.69 -19.51
C VAL A 137 -3.07 -3.97 -20.17
N ILE A 138 -4.01 -4.70 -19.55
CA ILE A 138 -4.58 -5.94 -20.10
C ILE A 138 -5.30 -5.68 -21.43
N TYR A 139 -6.19 -4.68 -21.48
CA TYR A 139 -6.92 -4.37 -22.72
C TYR A 139 -5.97 -3.84 -23.80
N THR A 140 -5.02 -2.96 -23.46
CA THR A 140 -4.01 -2.51 -24.42
C THR A 140 -3.18 -3.68 -24.94
N PHE A 141 -2.75 -4.60 -24.08
CA PHE A 141 -1.99 -5.79 -24.48
C PHE A 141 -2.80 -6.71 -25.40
N LEU A 142 -4.07 -7.00 -25.07
CA LEU A 142 -4.96 -7.79 -25.93
C LEU A 142 -5.11 -7.17 -27.34
N TRP A 143 -5.33 -5.86 -27.41
CA TRP A 143 -5.42 -5.17 -28.70
C TRP A 143 -4.08 -5.11 -29.44
N MET A 144 -2.95 -4.92 -28.74
CA MET A 144 -1.60 -4.92 -29.33
C MET A 144 -1.20 -6.29 -29.89
N VAL A 145 -1.56 -7.37 -29.21
CA VAL A 145 -1.35 -8.77 -29.66
C VAL A 145 -2.19 -9.08 -30.89
N LEU A 146 -3.42 -8.55 -30.96
CA LEU A 146 -4.27 -8.70 -32.14
C LEU A 146 -3.72 -7.89 -33.33
N LEU A 147 -3.47 -6.59 -33.14
CA LEU A 147 -2.89 -5.67 -34.14
C LEU A 147 -2.24 -4.46 -33.45
N ILE A 148 -0.98 -4.15 -33.77
CA ILE A 148 -0.19 -3.08 -33.14
C ILE A 148 -0.86 -1.69 -33.22
N ILE A 149 -1.42 -1.33 -34.38
CA ILE A 149 -2.00 0.01 -34.61
C ILE A 149 -3.25 0.28 -33.74
N PRO A 150 -4.31 -0.57 -33.74
CA PRO A 150 -5.44 -0.37 -32.84
C PRO A 150 -5.07 -0.60 -31.37
N GLY A 151 -4.08 -1.43 -31.04
CA GLY A 151 -3.51 -1.51 -29.70
C GLY A 151 -3.05 -0.14 -29.17
N TYR A 152 -2.28 0.58 -29.97
CA TYR A 152 -1.86 1.95 -29.64
C TYR A 152 -3.04 2.93 -29.55
N MET A 153 -4.01 2.86 -30.47
CA MET A 153 -5.22 3.69 -30.41
C MET A 153 -6.04 3.45 -29.13
N LYS A 154 -6.14 2.21 -28.65
CA LYS A 154 -6.82 1.87 -27.39
C LYS A 154 -6.03 2.34 -26.16
N ALA A 155 -4.69 2.28 -26.19
CA ALA A 155 -3.86 2.85 -25.13
C ALA A 155 -4.15 4.35 -24.91
N MET A 156 -4.38 5.10 -25.99
CA MET A 156 -4.79 6.51 -25.92
C MET A 156 -6.22 6.66 -25.39
N ALA A 157 -7.18 5.88 -25.89
CA ALA A 157 -8.58 5.92 -25.43
C ALA A 157 -8.74 5.65 -23.92
N TYR A 158 -7.83 4.88 -23.30
CA TYR A 158 -7.85 4.58 -21.86
C TYR A 158 -6.97 5.51 -21.01
N SER A 159 -6.19 6.40 -21.63
CA SER A 159 -5.17 7.22 -20.96
C SER A 159 -5.71 8.20 -19.91
N GLN A 160 -6.98 8.61 -20.02
CA GLN A 160 -7.63 9.54 -19.09
C GLN A 160 -8.26 8.84 -17.88
N GLY A 161 -8.37 7.51 -17.89
CA GLY A 161 -9.05 6.73 -16.87
C GLY A 161 -8.51 6.92 -15.46
N LEU A 162 -7.21 7.22 -15.31
CA LEU A 162 -6.63 7.59 -14.02
C LEU A 162 -7.17 8.91 -13.48
N PHE A 163 -7.23 9.95 -14.32
CA PHE A 163 -7.74 11.28 -13.92
C PHE A 163 -9.23 11.22 -13.60
N ILE A 164 -10.01 10.52 -14.42
CA ILE A 164 -11.46 10.30 -14.18
C ILE A 164 -11.69 9.55 -12.86
N LEU A 165 -10.91 8.51 -12.57
CA LEU A 165 -10.98 7.81 -11.29
C LEU A 165 -10.72 8.76 -10.11
N LYS A 166 -9.83 9.76 -10.27
CA LYS A 166 -9.57 10.75 -9.22
C LYS A 166 -10.81 11.61 -8.93
N ASP A 167 -11.52 12.05 -9.97
CA ASP A 167 -12.69 12.91 -9.81
C ASP A 167 -13.93 12.13 -9.34
N ASP A 168 -14.06 10.86 -9.72
CA ASP A 168 -15.02 9.92 -9.10
C ASP A 168 -14.70 9.71 -7.60
N MET A 169 -13.42 9.59 -7.23
CA MET A 169 -12.98 9.51 -5.82
C MET A 169 -13.14 10.83 -5.03
N GLU A 170 -13.01 12.00 -5.67
CA GLU A 170 -13.27 13.30 -5.04
C GLU A 170 -14.78 13.56 -4.86
N THR A 171 -15.64 13.03 -5.74
CA THR A 171 -17.10 13.18 -5.65
C THR A 171 -17.82 12.10 -4.82
N GLY A 172 -17.11 11.08 -4.33
CA GLY A 172 -17.68 9.99 -3.52
C GLY A 172 -18.55 8.99 -4.31
N LYS A 173 -18.53 9.10 -5.65
CA LYS A 173 -19.14 8.11 -6.55
C LYS A 173 -18.38 6.79 -6.41
N GLY A 174 -19.09 5.67 -6.51
CA GLY A 174 -18.53 4.36 -6.12
C GLY A 174 -17.30 3.96 -6.94
N ILE A 175 -16.24 3.52 -6.26
CA ILE A 175 -15.03 2.94 -6.86
C ILE A 175 -15.43 1.91 -7.93
N THR A 176 -15.28 2.26 -9.21
CA THR A 176 -15.68 1.40 -10.33
C THR A 176 -14.65 1.49 -11.46
N THR A 177 -13.62 0.65 -11.36
CA THR A 177 -12.52 0.50 -12.33
C THR A 177 -12.97 0.49 -13.79
N THR A 178 -13.99 -0.30 -14.10
CA THR A 178 -14.53 -0.44 -15.46
C THR A 178 -15.26 0.81 -15.93
N SER A 179 -15.94 1.54 -15.04
CA SER A 179 -16.63 2.78 -15.38
C SER A 179 -15.63 3.88 -15.73
N ALA A 180 -14.57 4.07 -14.94
CA ALA A 180 -13.53 5.07 -15.23
C ALA A 180 -12.86 4.85 -16.61
N ILE A 181 -12.63 3.58 -17.00
CA ILE A 181 -12.09 3.22 -18.32
C ILE A 181 -13.12 3.45 -19.44
N THR A 182 -14.40 3.16 -19.21
CA THR A 182 -15.48 3.41 -20.18
C THR A 182 -15.71 4.89 -20.39
N LYS A 183 -15.78 5.69 -19.32
CA LYS A 183 -15.80 7.16 -19.37
C LYS A 183 -14.58 7.71 -20.13
N SER A 184 -13.38 7.18 -19.89
CA SER A 184 -12.17 7.55 -20.64
C SER A 184 -12.32 7.28 -22.14
N LYS A 185 -12.84 6.11 -22.52
CA LYS A 185 -13.06 5.75 -23.93
C LYS A 185 -14.03 6.71 -24.63
N ILE A 186 -15.09 7.13 -23.93
CA ILE A 186 -16.10 8.06 -24.47
C ILE A 186 -15.53 9.49 -24.55
N LEU A 187 -14.87 9.98 -23.49
CA LEU A 187 -14.21 11.30 -23.44
C LEU A 187 -13.02 11.44 -24.43
N MET A 188 -12.52 10.32 -24.96
CA MET A 188 -11.48 10.29 -26.01
C MET A 188 -12.05 10.10 -27.41
N GLU A 189 -13.35 9.82 -27.57
CA GLU A 189 -14.01 9.73 -28.88
C GLU A 189 -13.82 11.07 -29.62
N GLY A 190 -13.55 11.04 -30.94
CA GLY A 190 -13.02 12.21 -31.67
C GLY A 190 -11.55 12.55 -31.34
N HIS A 191 -11.27 12.92 -30.09
CA HIS A 191 -10.03 13.58 -29.63
C HIS A 191 -8.76 12.71 -29.57
N ASN A 192 -8.85 11.39 -29.86
CA ASN A 192 -7.71 10.48 -29.97
C ASN A 192 -6.57 11.00 -30.88
N LYS A 193 -6.87 11.71 -31.97
CA LYS A 193 -5.87 12.20 -32.94
C LYS A 193 -5.03 13.35 -32.38
N ASP A 194 -5.66 14.28 -31.66
CA ASP A 194 -4.98 15.43 -31.08
C ASP A 194 -4.09 15.01 -29.92
N TYR A 195 -4.55 14.03 -29.13
CA TYR A 195 -3.73 13.38 -28.11
C TYR A 195 -2.52 12.64 -28.70
N PHE A 196 -2.67 11.97 -29.86
CA PHE A 196 -1.54 11.38 -30.57
C PHE A 196 -0.50 12.42 -30.98
N ILE A 197 -0.95 13.50 -31.63
CA ILE A 197 -0.07 14.59 -32.08
C ILE A 197 0.60 15.28 -30.88
N LEU A 198 -0.11 15.39 -29.75
CA LEU A 198 0.44 15.87 -28.48
C LEU A 198 1.59 14.97 -28.00
N ILE A 199 1.36 13.65 -27.83
CA ILE A 199 2.39 12.68 -27.42
C ILE A 199 3.57 12.63 -28.41
N LEU A 200 3.30 12.57 -29.72
CA LEU A 200 4.32 12.53 -30.76
C LEU A 200 5.25 13.76 -30.68
N SER A 201 4.69 14.92 -30.33
CA SER A 201 5.45 16.16 -30.11
C SER A 201 6.25 16.21 -28.78
N PHE A 202 6.22 15.14 -27.98
CA PHE A 202 7.16 14.87 -26.87
C PHE A 202 8.14 13.73 -27.18
N LEU A 203 7.82 12.83 -28.13
CA LEU A 203 8.63 11.65 -28.44
C LEU A 203 10.09 12.01 -28.80
N GLY A 204 10.30 13.09 -29.56
CA GLY A 204 11.65 13.59 -29.87
C GLY A 204 12.47 14.02 -28.63
N TRP A 205 11.82 14.43 -27.54
CA TRP A 205 12.48 14.71 -26.26
C TRP A 205 12.69 13.44 -25.42
N ALA A 206 11.87 12.40 -25.61
CA ALA A 206 12.03 11.09 -24.97
C ALA A 206 13.20 10.28 -25.54
N LEU A 207 13.55 10.47 -26.82
CA LEU A 207 14.71 9.83 -27.45
C LEU A 207 16.04 10.17 -26.76
N VAL A 208 16.19 11.36 -26.17
CA VAL A 208 17.44 11.78 -25.53
C VAL A 208 17.73 10.97 -24.25
N PRO A 209 16.81 10.83 -23.28
CA PRO A 209 16.94 9.85 -22.20
C PRO A 209 17.18 8.42 -22.71
N ILE A 210 16.45 7.95 -23.72
CA ILE A 210 16.59 6.59 -24.25
C ILE A 210 18.01 6.33 -24.77
N ALA A 211 18.62 7.29 -25.48
CA ALA A 211 20.00 7.21 -25.93
C ALA A 211 21.01 7.13 -24.77
N PHE A 212 20.83 7.94 -23.72
CA PHE A 212 21.67 7.86 -22.51
C PHE A 212 21.52 6.53 -21.77
N CYS A 213 20.32 5.94 -21.74
CA CYS A 213 20.09 4.61 -21.16
C CYS A 213 20.81 3.51 -21.96
N GLY A 214 20.67 3.49 -23.28
CA GLY A 214 21.38 2.53 -24.14
C GLY A 214 22.91 2.66 -24.03
N LEU A 215 23.42 3.89 -23.98
CA LEU A 215 24.84 4.17 -23.78
C LEU A 215 25.32 3.72 -22.38
N ALA A 216 24.54 3.96 -21.32
CA ALA A 216 24.87 3.50 -19.97
C ALA A 216 24.97 1.96 -19.89
N VAL A 217 24.08 1.23 -20.55
CA VAL A 217 24.14 -0.24 -20.64
C VAL A 217 25.37 -0.70 -21.41
N ALA A 218 25.67 -0.12 -22.58
CA ALA A 218 26.86 -0.46 -23.36
C ALA A 218 28.18 -0.18 -22.62
N LEU A 219 28.24 0.92 -21.86
CA LEU A 219 29.39 1.27 -21.02
C LEU A 219 29.51 0.36 -19.79
N PHE A 220 28.40 -0.13 -19.24
CA PHE A 220 28.42 -1.12 -18.16
C PHE A 220 28.97 -2.47 -18.64
N VAL A 221 28.54 -2.93 -19.81
CA VAL A 221 29.03 -4.18 -20.44
C VAL A 221 30.53 -4.09 -20.80
N SER A 222 31.03 -2.92 -21.21
CA SER A 222 32.46 -2.70 -21.42
C SER A 222 33.26 -2.37 -20.14
N HIS A 223 32.69 -2.65 -18.96
CA HIS A 223 33.26 -2.39 -17.63
C HIS A 223 33.65 -0.93 -17.33
N GLN A 224 33.19 0.04 -18.13
CA GLN A 224 33.45 1.48 -17.94
C GLN A 224 32.48 2.10 -16.91
N ILE A 225 32.49 1.53 -15.70
CA ILE A 225 31.51 1.81 -14.62
C ILE A 225 31.33 3.31 -14.35
N GLY A 226 32.41 4.10 -14.33
CA GLY A 226 32.32 5.55 -14.10
C GLY A 226 31.52 6.30 -15.18
N TRP A 227 31.77 6.00 -16.46
CA TRP A 227 31.02 6.59 -17.57
C TRP A 227 29.59 6.05 -17.66
N ALA A 228 29.36 4.78 -17.32
CA ALA A 228 28.03 4.20 -17.21
C ALA A 228 27.18 4.91 -16.15
N ILE A 229 27.73 5.17 -14.96
CA ILE A 229 27.07 5.93 -13.88
C ILE A 229 26.79 7.38 -14.32
N PHE A 230 27.73 8.03 -15.02
CA PHE A 230 27.51 9.38 -15.55
C PHE A 230 26.35 9.42 -16.57
N CYS A 231 26.30 8.48 -17.52
CA CYS A 231 25.21 8.38 -18.49
C CYS A 231 23.87 8.04 -17.81
N LEU A 232 23.87 7.19 -16.78
CA LEU A 232 22.69 6.88 -15.97
C LEU A 232 22.18 8.12 -15.20
N ALA A 233 23.08 8.97 -14.68
CA ALA A 233 22.71 10.23 -14.04
C ALA A 233 22.09 11.23 -15.03
N LEU A 234 22.61 11.31 -16.26
CA LEU A 234 22.01 12.12 -17.34
C LEU A 234 20.64 11.59 -17.78
N TYR A 235 20.47 10.27 -17.87
CA TYR A 235 19.17 9.63 -18.11
C TYR A 235 18.14 10.01 -17.02
N ILE A 236 18.51 9.86 -15.75
CA ILE A 236 17.68 10.22 -14.60
C ILE A 236 17.31 11.71 -14.63
N LEU A 237 18.27 12.60 -14.89
CA LEU A 237 18.03 14.05 -15.01
C LEU A 237 17.11 14.40 -16.18
N GLY A 238 17.26 13.72 -17.33
CA GLY A 238 16.41 13.88 -18.49
C GLY A 238 14.96 13.49 -18.20
N LEU A 239 14.74 12.32 -17.57
CA LEU A 239 13.41 11.92 -17.10
C LEU A 239 12.86 12.84 -16.00
N ALA A 240 13.72 13.38 -15.13
CA ALA A 240 13.32 14.29 -14.07
C ALA A 240 12.70 15.59 -14.59
N ILE A 241 13.14 16.08 -15.74
CA ILE A 241 12.54 17.24 -16.41
C ILE A 241 11.37 16.81 -17.30
N LEU A 242 11.50 15.71 -18.03
CA LEU A 242 10.53 15.28 -19.03
C LEU A 242 9.22 14.77 -18.43
N VAL A 243 9.27 13.87 -17.44
CA VAL A 243 8.06 13.20 -16.92
C VAL A 243 7.08 14.21 -16.30
N PRO A 244 7.49 15.12 -15.38
CA PRO A 244 6.56 16.12 -14.84
C PRO A 244 5.96 17.05 -15.90
N TYR A 245 6.71 17.36 -16.96
CA TYR A 245 6.22 18.21 -18.06
C TYR A 245 5.20 17.49 -18.95
N VAL A 246 5.45 16.22 -19.29
CA VAL A 246 4.51 15.40 -20.05
C VAL A 246 3.23 15.17 -19.24
N THR A 247 3.32 14.71 -17.99
CA THR A 247 2.15 14.40 -17.15
C THR A 247 1.33 15.65 -16.81
N THR A 248 1.97 16.79 -16.54
CA THR A 248 1.26 18.07 -16.35
C THR A 248 0.56 18.53 -17.63
N THR A 249 1.10 18.21 -18.82
CA THR A 249 0.43 18.51 -20.10
C THR A 249 -0.72 17.56 -20.39
N GLN A 250 -0.60 16.27 -20.02
CA GLN A 250 -1.71 15.31 -20.08
C GLN A 250 -2.85 15.72 -19.13
N ALA A 251 -2.52 16.19 -17.91
CA ALA A 251 -3.49 16.72 -16.97
C ALA A 251 -4.15 18.03 -17.48
N ALA A 252 -3.40 18.91 -18.16
CA ALA A 252 -3.96 20.10 -18.80
C ALA A 252 -4.94 19.75 -19.94
N PHE A 253 -4.66 18.69 -20.70
CA PHE A 253 -5.53 18.17 -21.76
C PHE A 253 -6.80 17.53 -21.19
N TYR A 254 -6.68 16.73 -20.13
CA TYR A 254 -7.82 16.19 -19.39
C TYR A 254 -8.74 17.30 -18.85
N GLU A 255 -8.15 18.30 -18.20
CA GLU A 255 -8.90 19.43 -17.64
C GLU A 255 -9.62 20.24 -18.73
N ASP A 256 -9.04 20.35 -19.93
CA ASP A 256 -9.69 21.02 -21.06
C ASP A 256 -10.89 20.21 -21.58
N LEU A 257 -10.74 18.90 -21.74
CA LEU A 257 -11.80 18.00 -22.20
C LEU A 257 -13.01 18.00 -21.29
N ILE A 258 -12.83 17.83 -19.97
CA ILE A 258 -13.97 17.77 -19.03
C ILE A 258 -14.75 19.10 -18.92
N HIS A 259 -14.15 20.22 -19.36
CA HIS A 259 -14.82 21.51 -19.48
C HIS A 259 -15.50 21.75 -20.84
N GLN A 260 -15.14 21.00 -21.90
CA GLN A 260 -15.73 21.12 -23.23
C GLN A 260 -16.76 20.02 -23.55
N GLU A 261 -16.53 18.81 -23.05
CA GLU A 261 -17.36 17.62 -23.26
C GLU A 261 -17.66 16.94 -21.91
N GLN A 262 -18.86 17.21 -21.38
CA GLN A 262 -19.60 16.22 -20.61
C GLN A 262 -20.66 15.62 -21.54
N PRO A 263 -20.34 14.58 -22.33
CA PRO A 263 -21.30 13.96 -23.22
C PRO A 263 -22.43 13.34 -22.39
N GLU A 264 -23.67 13.43 -22.89
CA GLU A 264 -24.85 12.94 -22.18
C GLU A 264 -24.74 11.46 -21.80
N GLU A 265 -24.01 10.66 -22.59
CA GLU A 265 -23.71 9.26 -22.28
C GLU A 265 -22.96 9.10 -20.95
N ILE A 266 -22.01 10.00 -20.61
CA ILE A 266 -21.31 9.96 -19.31
C ILE A 266 -22.26 10.35 -18.17
N ALA A 267 -23.14 11.34 -18.37
CA ALA A 267 -24.14 11.71 -17.36
C ALA A 267 -25.12 10.55 -17.09
N GLN A 268 -25.63 9.92 -18.14
CA GLN A 268 -26.49 8.73 -18.03
C GLN A 268 -25.76 7.52 -17.42
N LEU A 269 -24.47 7.33 -17.69
CA LEU A 269 -23.65 6.28 -17.07
C LEU A 269 -23.46 6.53 -15.56
N GLU A 270 -23.33 7.79 -15.15
CA GLU A 270 -23.24 8.16 -13.73
C GLU A 270 -24.57 8.01 -12.99
N GLU A 271 -25.69 8.36 -13.62
CA GLU A 271 -27.04 8.14 -13.11
C GLU A 271 -27.32 6.65 -12.90
N LYS A 272 -27.13 5.82 -13.94
CA LYS A 272 -27.29 4.35 -13.88
C LYS A 272 -26.40 3.71 -12.82
N LEU A 273 -25.19 4.24 -12.59
CA LEU A 273 -24.25 3.75 -11.57
C LEU A 273 -24.64 4.21 -10.16
N ALA A 274 -25.23 5.39 -10.01
CA ALA A 274 -25.77 5.86 -8.73
C ALA A 274 -26.99 5.01 -8.31
N ASP A 275 -27.91 4.72 -9.23
CA ASP A 275 -29.07 3.86 -8.97
C ASP A 275 -28.67 2.42 -8.64
N ALA A 276 -27.76 1.83 -9.43
CA ALA A 276 -27.25 0.48 -9.14
C ALA A 276 -26.53 0.40 -7.78
N LYS A 277 -25.82 1.46 -7.36
CA LYS A 277 -25.23 1.55 -6.03
C LYS A 277 -26.30 1.67 -4.94
N LEU A 278 -27.34 2.48 -5.16
CA LEU A 278 -28.48 2.63 -4.25
C LEU A 278 -29.22 1.29 -4.04
N GLU A 279 -29.39 0.49 -5.10
CA GLU A 279 -29.98 -0.85 -5.03
C GLU A 279 -29.06 -1.85 -4.30
N ALA A 280 -27.74 -1.81 -4.56
CA ALA A 280 -26.76 -2.61 -3.83
C ALA A 280 -26.74 -2.30 -2.33
N ASP A 281 -26.75 -1.02 -1.95
CA ASP A 281 -26.77 -0.59 -0.55
C ASP A 281 -28.09 -1.02 0.15
N LYS A 282 -29.24 -0.92 -0.54
CA LYS A 282 -30.55 -1.41 -0.04
C LYS A 282 -30.57 -2.93 0.17
N THR A 283 -30.11 -3.70 -0.81
CA THR A 283 -30.11 -5.18 -0.74
C THR A 283 -29.11 -5.70 0.29
N MET A 284 -27.98 -5.03 0.48
CA MET A 284 -27.03 -5.32 1.56
C MET A 284 -27.60 -4.95 2.95
N ALA A 285 -28.37 -3.87 3.07
CA ALA A 285 -29.06 -3.52 4.31
C ALA A 285 -30.12 -4.57 4.70
N ASP A 286 -30.96 -4.99 3.76
CA ASP A 286 -31.94 -6.08 3.96
C ASP A 286 -31.24 -7.41 4.33
N TYR A 287 -30.19 -7.81 3.60
CA TYR A 287 -29.43 -9.02 3.93
C TYR A 287 -28.88 -8.99 5.36
N ASN A 288 -28.32 -7.85 5.78
CA ASN A 288 -27.81 -7.65 7.13
C ASN A 288 -28.93 -7.69 8.18
N GLY A 289 -30.11 -7.13 7.90
CA GLY A 289 -31.32 -7.28 8.73
C GLY A 289 -31.71 -8.74 8.91
N ARG A 290 -31.89 -9.47 7.81
CA ARG A 290 -32.21 -10.91 7.82
C ARG A 290 -31.12 -11.76 8.48
N VAL A 291 -29.86 -11.32 8.52
CA VAL A 291 -28.77 -11.96 9.30
C VAL A 291 -28.86 -11.62 10.79
N ALA A 292 -29.27 -10.40 11.16
CA ALA A 292 -29.47 -10.00 12.55
C ALA A 292 -30.65 -10.74 13.20
N GLU A 293 -31.78 -10.87 12.50
CA GLU A 293 -32.94 -11.65 12.94
C GLU A 293 -32.57 -13.12 13.18
N ARG A 294 -31.94 -13.77 12.20
CA ARG A 294 -31.46 -15.16 12.32
C ARG A 294 -30.42 -15.36 13.44
N LYS A 295 -29.74 -14.31 13.91
CA LYS A 295 -28.90 -14.35 15.12
C LYS A 295 -29.73 -14.17 16.40
N ALA A 296 -30.69 -13.24 16.40
CA ALA A 296 -31.61 -13.01 17.52
C ALA A 296 -32.46 -14.24 17.84
N ASP A 297 -33.02 -14.91 16.84
CA ASP A 297 -33.86 -16.10 17.06
C ASP A 297 -33.04 -17.33 17.47
N LYS A 298 -31.82 -17.49 16.94
CA LYS A 298 -30.87 -18.48 17.47
C LYS A 298 -30.51 -18.23 18.93
N LYS A 299 -30.40 -16.95 19.35
CA LYS A 299 -30.21 -16.58 20.76
C LYS A 299 -31.46 -16.93 21.59
N LYS A 300 -32.66 -16.48 21.20
CA LYS A 300 -33.93 -16.82 21.88
C LYS A 300 -34.08 -18.34 22.08
N ALA A 301 -33.88 -19.12 21.01
CA ALA A 301 -33.99 -20.58 21.05
C ALA A 301 -32.88 -21.27 21.87
N HIS A 302 -31.72 -20.63 22.03
CA HIS A 302 -30.69 -21.09 22.98
C HIS A 302 -31.11 -20.81 24.42
N ASP A 303 -31.55 -19.58 24.70
CA ASP A 303 -31.88 -19.13 26.06
C ASP A 303 -33.13 -19.85 26.59
N GLU A 304 -34.13 -20.13 25.73
CA GLU A 304 -35.28 -20.99 26.01
C GLU A 304 -34.87 -22.45 26.32
N LYS A 305 -33.92 -23.01 25.56
CA LYS A 305 -33.35 -24.35 25.84
C LYS A 305 -32.59 -24.37 27.17
N MET A 306 -31.96 -23.27 27.57
CA MET A 306 -31.28 -23.16 28.86
C MET A 306 -32.26 -22.99 30.01
N ALA A 307 -33.35 -22.23 29.84
CA ALA A 307 -34.45 -22.16 30.80
C ALA A 307 -35.09 -23.55 31.03
N LYS A 308 -35.49 -24.25 29.95
CA LYS A 308 -36.04 -25.61 30.02
C LYS A 308 -35.09 -26.62 30.71
N LYS A 309 -33.78 -26.49 30.50
CA LYS A 309 -32.76 -27.28 31.24
C LYS A 309 -32.69 -26.92 32.73
N LEU A 310 -32.83 -25.64 33.08
CA LEU A 310 -32.82 -25.15 34.46
C LEU A 310 -34.05 -25.66 35.22
N ASP A 311 -35.23 -25.58 34.63
CA ASP A 311 -36.48 -25.99 35.26
C ASP A 311 -36.57 -27.53 35.40
N ALA A 312 -36.16 -28.27 34.37
CA ALA A 312 -35.98 -29.72 34.47
C ALA A 312 -34.90 -30.12 35.52
N LYS A 313 -33.96 -29.23 35.88
CA LYS A 313 -33.03 -29.45 36.99
C LYS A 313 -33.72 -29.19 38.34
N LYS A 314 -34.50 -28.11 38.49
CA LYS A 314 -35.29 -27.82 39.70
C LYS A 314 -36.23 -28.99 40.03
N GLU A 315 -37.01 -29.45 39.04
CA GLU A 315 -37.93 -30.59 39.16
C GLU A 315 -37.21 -31.88 39.58
N ARG A 316 -36.01 -32.14 39.06
CA ARG A 316 -35.17 -33.28 39.46
C ARG A 316 -34.61 -33.13 40.87
N GLU A 317 -34.32 -31.93 41.34
CA GLU A 317 -33.90 -31.68 42.72
C GLU A 317 -35.08 -31.81 43.70
N GLU A 318 -36.27 -31.34 43.32
CA GLU A 318 -37.51 -31.49 44.06
C GLU A 318 -37.91 -32.96 44.21
N LYS A 319 -37.98 -33.73 43.10
CA LYS A 319 -38.20 -35.18 43.13
C LYS A 319 -37.12 -35.97 43.88
N ARG A 320 -35.93 -35.38 44.12
CA ARG A 320 -34.92 -35.94 45.04
C ARG A 320 -35.22 -35.58 46.50
N ARG A 321 -35.64 -34.35 46.80
CA ARG A 321 -36.11 -33.93 48.14
C ARG A 321 -37.30 -34.78 48.60
N GLU A 322 -38.31 -34.97 47.75
CA GLU A 322 -39.45 -35.86 48.01
C GLU A 322 -39.01 -37.30 48.30
N LYS A 323 -38.15 -37.88 47.46
CA LYS A 323 -37.65 -39.26 47.66
C LYS A 323 -36.83 -39.39 48.95
N VAL A 324 -36.11 -38.35 49.37
CA VAL A 324 -35.41 -38.31 50.66
C VAL A 324 -36.41 -38.21 51.82
N ALA A 325 -37.44 -37.36 51.72
CA ALA A 325 -38.49 -37.23 52.73
C ALA A 325 -39.29 -38.53 52.90
N LYS A 326 -39.73 -39.15 51.80
CA LYS A 326 -40.45 -40.44 51.82
C LYS A 326 -39.57 -41.56 52.37
N LYS A 327 -38.27 -41.59 52.04
CA LYS A 327 -37.30 -42.56 52.60
C LYS A 327 -36.94 -42.28 54.07
N ARG A 328 -37.19 -41.06 54.57
CA ARG A 328 -37.08 -40.72 55.99
C ARG A 328 -38.29 -41.26 56.76
N GLN A 329 -39.50 -40.99 56.28
CA GLN A 329 -40.74 -41.60 56.81
C GLN A 329 -40.70 -43.14 56.77
N GLU A 330 -40.14 -43.74 55.70
CA GLU A 330 -39.96 -45.19 55.59
C GLU A 330 -38.93 -45.75 56.58
N ARG A 331 -37.95 -44.94 57.03
CA ARG A 331 -37.02 -45.32 58.10
C ARG A 331 -37.68 -45.22 59.46
N GLU A 332 -38.38 -44.13 59.73
CA GLU A 332 -39.15 -43.90 60.97
C GLU A 332 -40.19 -45.04 61.15
N GLY A 333 -40.87 -45.46 60.08
CA GLY A 333 -41.78 -46.62 60.06
C GLY A 333 -41.11 -48.00 60.12
N LYS A 334 -39.79 -48.12 59.87
CA LYS A 334 -39.02 -49.37 59.97
C LYS A 334 -38.28 -49.53 61.30
N GLU A 335 -37.86 -48.44 61.93
CA GLU A 335 -37.34 -48.45 63.31
C GLU A 335 -38.41 -48.89 64.31
N ALA A 336 -39.69 -48.70 64.00
CA ALA A 336 -40.82 -49.26 64.74
C ALA A 336 -40.99 -50.81 64.64
N LYS A 337 -40.21 -51.52 63.80
CA LYS A 337 -40.46 -52.96 63.49
C LYS A 337 -39.21 -53.87 63.41
N LYS A 338 -38.25 -53.80 64.35
CA LYS A 338 -37.63 -54.97 65.06
C LYS A 338 -36.48 -54.59 66.02
N PRO A 339 -36.18 -55.41 67.07
CA PRO A 339 -35.21 -55.08 68.12
C PRO A 339 -33.74 -55.51 67.85
N LYS A 340 -32.83 -55.07 68.74
CA LYS A 340 -31.35 -55.12 68.64
C LYS A 340 -30.73 -56.50 68.93
N LYS A 341 -29.55 -56.78 68.34
CA LYS A 341 -28.49 -57.66 68.91
C LYS A 341 -27.08 -57.19 68.49
N LYS A 342 -26.01 -57.60 69.19
CA LYS A 342 -24.62 -57.07 69.07
C LYS A 342 -23.56 -58.17 68.84
N SER A 343 -22.59 -57.89 67.96
CA SER A 343 -21.16 -58.32 68.00
C SER A 343 -20.43 -57.53 66.87
N LYS A 344 -19.27 -56.87 67.00
CA LYS A 344 -18.04 -56.94 67.82
C LYS A 344 -16.94 -57.87 67.27
N ALA A 345 -16.07 -57.33 66.41
CA ALA A 345 -14.67 -57.77 66.19
C ALA A 345 -13.86 -56.67 65.45
N LYS A 346 -12.54 -56.61 65.67
CA LYS A 346 -11.57 -55.77 64.93
C LYS A 346 -10.21 -56.47 64.97
N ALA A 347 -9.55 -56.64 63.82
CA ALA A 347 -8.18 -57.15 63.68
C ALA A 347 -7.57 -56.66 62.35
N ASP A 348 -6.25 -56.67 62.23
CA ASP A 348 -5.48 -55.92 61.22
C ASP A 348 -4.80 -56.79 60.13
N LYS A 349 -4.13 -56.10 59.19
CA LYS A 349 -2.82 -56.46 58.56
C LYS A 349 -2.74 -56.98 57.10
N LYS A 350 -2.74 -56.00 56.17
CA LYS A 350 -1.64 -55.67 55.20
C LYS A 350 -1.21 -56.65 54.06
N THR A 351 -1.17 -56.09 52.83
CA THR A 351 -0.23 -56.29 51.66
C THR A 351 -0.44 -57.37 50.57
N SER A 352 -0.17 -56.93 49.30
CA SER A 352 0.27 -57.72 48.11
C SER A 352 -0.76 -58.62 47.37
N GLN A 353 -0.70 -58.89 46.04
CA GLN A 353 0.16 -58.38 44.93
C GLN A 353 -0.46 -58.56 43.51
N ASP A 354 0.17 -57.90 42.51
CA ASP A 354 0.18 -58.04 41.04
C ASP A 354 -0.63 -59.13 40.27
N LYS A 355 -1.26 -58.75 39.13
CA LYS A 355 -0.72 -58.99 37.75
C LYS A 355 -1.54 -58.41 36.57
N LYS A 356 -0.90 -58.35 35.40
CA LYS A 356 -1.35 -57.93 34.05
C LYS A 356 -1.34 -59.16 33.10
N PRO A 357 -2.15 -59.24 32.01
CA PRO A 357 -1.67 -58.89 30.65
C PRO A 357 -2.82 -58.31 29.74
N GLU A 358 -2.73 -58.30 28.39
CA GLU A 358 -1.95 -57.36 27.55
C GLU A 358 -2.47 -57.32 26.07
N LYS A 359 -2.43 -56.15 25.38
CA LYS A 359 -2.50 -55.92 23.89
C LYS A 359 -3.83 -56.29 23.18
N SER A 360 -4.19 -55.79 21.97
CA SER A 360 -3.88 -54.59 21.14
C SER A 360 -4.82 -54.58 19.89
N ALA A 361 -4.81 -53.73 18.84
CA ALA A 361 -3.96 -52.62 18.34
C ALA A 361 -4.72 -51.76 17.30
N LYS A 362 -4.18 -50.56 16.95
CA LYS A 362 -4.44 -49.77 15.69
C LYS A 362 -5.87 -49.17 15.50
N LYS A 363 -6.10 -48.08 14.74
CA LYS A 363 -5.24 -47.17 13.94
C LYS A 363 -5.89 -45.75 13.79
N SER A 364 -5.07 -44.69 13.76
CA SER A 364 -5.16 -43.42 12.97
C SER A 364 -6.43 -42.53 12.89
N GLN A 365 -6.20 -41.21 13.07
CA GLN A 365 -6.78 -40.06 12.32
C GLN A 365 -8.26 -39.67 12.60
N ASP A 366 -8.71 -38.41 12.47
CA ASP A 366 -8.05 -37.10 12.19
C ASP A 366 -8.88 -35.90 12.75
N SER A 367 -8.45 -34.66 12.46
CA SER A 367 -9.09 -33.34 12.76
C SER A 367 -9.27 -32.94 14.24
N GLU A 368 -8.87 -31.75 14.71
CA GLU A 368 -9.35 -30.38 14.42
C GLU A 368 -10.79 -30.07 14.91
N SER A 369 -11.11 -28.91 15.51
CA SER A 369 -10.26 -27.85 16.10
C SER A 369 -11.07 -26.93 17.06
N GLN A 370 -10.34 -26.00 17.71
CA GLN A 370 -10.76 -24.75 18.39
C GLN A 370 -12.27 -24.38 18.51
N ALA A 371 -12.72 -24.15 19.76
CA ALA A 371 -13.31 -22.88 20.24
C ALA A 371 -13.54 -22.96 21.77
N LYS A 372 -12.91 -22.15 22.63
CA LYS A 372 -13.01 -20.68 22.86
C LYS A 372 -14.27 -20.24 23.63
N ASN A 373 -14.06 -19.17 24.41
CA ASN A 373 -15.01 -18.38 25.22
C ASN A 373 -15.41 -19.03 26.56
N GLY A 374 -15.34 -18.34 27.70
CA GLY A 374 -14.76 -17.02 27.98
C GLY A 374 -15.58 -16.19 28.96
N ALA A 375 -14.97 -15.12 29.49
CA ALA A 375 -15.55 -14.12 30.39
C ALA A 375 -15.93 -14.68 31.80
N ASP A 376 -16.01 -13.88 32.87
CA ASP A 376 -15.79 -12.42 33.00
C ASP A 376 -15.40 -12.04 34.45
N ASN A 377 -15.34 -10.73 34.71
CA ASN A 377 -15.48 -10.04 36.01
C ASN A 377 -14.25 -9.68 36.86
N THR A 378 -13.66 -8.54 36.48
CA THR A 378 -13.71 -7.24 37.21
C THR A 378 -13.09 -7.02 38.61
N ALA A 379 -12.44 -5.85 38.67
CA ALA A 379 -12.37 -4.86 39.77
C ALA A 379 -11.19 -4.88 40.78
N LYS A 380 -10.87 -3.65 41.24
CA LYS A 380 -9.86 -3.24 42.24
C LYS A 380 -8.40 -3.52 41.86
N SER A 381 -7.40 -2.81 42.39
CA SER A 381 -7.31 -1.47 43.02
C SER A 381 -5.81 -1.21 43.30
N SER A 382 -5.41 0.01 43.67
CA SER A 382 -4.08 0.41 44.20
C SER A 382 -2.88 0.11 43.27
N ALA A 383 -1.71 0.73 43.39
CA ALA A 383 -1.23 2.02 43.89
C ALA A 383 0.31 1.96 43.69
N LYS A 384 0.96 3.13 43.57
CA LYS A 384 2.44 3.31 43.64
C LYS A 384 2.93 2.87 45.06
N PRO A 385 4.23 2.56 45.36
CA PRO A 385 5.38 3.20 44.69
C PRO A 385 6.76 2.51 44.59
N GLU A 386 7.66 3.22 43.89
CA GLU A 386 9.11 3.47 44.14
C GLU A 386 10.09 2.35 44.57
N ALA A 387 11.14 2.15 43.74
CA ALA A 387 12.55 2.49 44.02
C ALA A 387 13.39 2.16 42.75
N SER A 388 14.33 2.94 42.20
CA SER A 388 15.28 3.97 42.68
C SER A 388 16.57 3.43 43.33
N LYS A 389 17.61 3.23 42.48
CA LYS A 389 19.07 3.35 42.73
C LYS A 389 19.83 2.77 41.51
N SER A 390 21.08 3.13 41.20
CA SER A 390 21.83 4.40 41.26
C SER A 390 23.24 4.12 40.73
N GLN A 391 23.78 5.00 39.88
CA GLN A 391 25.21 5.29 39.65
C GLN A 391 26.28 4.22 39.95
N SER A 392 27.13 3.95 38.95
CA SER A 392 28.58 3.89 39.20
C SER A 392 29.33 4.55 38.05
N LYS A 393 30.15 5.57 38.38
CA LYS A 393 31.19 6.11 37.49
C LYS A 393 32.45 5.26 37.63
N LYS A 394 33.29 5.23 36.59
CA LYS A 394 34.73 5.30 36.79
C LYS A 394 35.42 6.03 35.63
N ASP A 395 36.35 6.90 35.98
CA ASP A 395 37.05 7.81 35.07
C ASP A 395 38.52 7.37 34.88
N GLY A 396 39.14 7.77 33.75
CA GLY A 396 40.60 7.75 33.50
C GLY A 396 41.20 6.50 32.83
N ASP A 397 42.39 6.55 32.21
CA ASP A 397 43.26 7.66 31.76
C ASP A 397 44.42 7.07 30.88
N LYS A 398 45.20 7.94 30.20
CA LYS A 398 46.57 7.72 29.65
C LYS A 398 46.84 6.74 28.49
N SER A 399 46.89 7.34 27.30
CA SER A 399 48.10 7.44 26.43
C SER A 399 49.29 6.46 26.57
N LYS A 400 49.69 5.82 25.46
CA LYS A 400 51.01 5.88 24.77
C LYS A 400 50.99 4.87 23.59
N GLU A 401 51.34 5.22 22.35
CA GLU A 401 52.64 5.64 21.78
C GLU A 401 53.56 4.46 21.39
N SER A 402 53.57 4.13 20.10
CA SER A 402 54.72 3.55 19.40
C SER A 402 54.62 3.85 17.90
N ALA A 403 55.73 4.13 17.23
CA ALA A 403 55.75 4.49 15.82
C ALA A 403 57.08 4.13 15.13
N THR A 404 56.98 3.53 13.94
CA THR A 404 58.06 3.24 12.98
C THR A 404 57.39 3.16 11.59
N LYS A 405 57.65 3.98 10.58
CA LYS A 405 58.71 4.96 10.23
C LYS A 405 60.03 4.41 9.68
N THR A 406 60.04 4.24 8.35
CA THR A 406 61.16 4.41 7.39
C THR A 406 60.47 4.90 6.09
N GLU A 407 60.67 6.14 5.58
CA GLU A 407 61.78 6.62 4.72
C GLU A 407 61.98 5.79 3.43
N LYS A 408 62.23 6.32 2.22
CA LYS A 408 62.52 7.69 1.68
C LYS A 408 62.17 7.68 0.16
N SER A 409 62.20 8.73 -0.69
CA SER A 409 62.59 10.17 -0.62
C SER A 409 62.00 10.96 -1.82
N GLU A 410 61.92 12.30 -1.69
CA GLU A 410 62.19 13.40 -2.66
C GLU A 410 61.97 13.21 -4.19
N THR A 411 61.42 14.20 -4.93
CA THR A 411 62.11 15.48 -5.27
C THR A 411 61.15 16.61 -5.74
N LYS A 412 61.56 17.88 -5.59
CA LYS A 412 60.96 19.17 -6.08
C LYS A 412 62.12 20.09 -6.57
N PRO A 413 61.94 21.31 -7.18
CA PRO A 413 60.77 22.22 -7.26
C PRO A 413 60.30 22.47 -8.74
N ASN A 414 60.15 23.62 -9.43
CA ASN A 414 60.31 25.08 -9.15
C ASN A 414 59.63 26.00 -10.22
N LYS A 415 58.87 27.05 -9.79
CA LYS A 415 58.43 28.27 -10.55
C LYS A 415 57.56 28.10 -11.83
N GLY A 416 56.78 29.10 -12.30
CA GLY A 416 56.37 30.40 -11.71
C GLY A 416 55.78 31.41 -12.75
N SER A 417 55.09 32.48 -12.30
CA SER A 417 54.52 33.63 -13.08
C SER A 417 53.35 33.29 -14.06
N HIS A 418 52.45 34.17 -14.58
CA HIS A 418 52.01 35.59 -14.43
C HIS A 418 50.68 35.80 -15.23
N SER A 419 49.89 36.91 -15.27
CA SER A 419 49.74 38.16 -14.47
C SER A 419 48.47 39.00 -14.85
N SER A 420 47.77 39.59 -13.86
CA SER A 420 47.01 40.88 -13.87
C SER A 420 45.92 41.27 -14.91
N SER A 421 44.72 41.65 -14.41
CA SER A 421 43.93 42.89 -14.72
C SER A 421 42.63 42.91 -13.86
N LYS A 422 42.12 43.97 -13.19
CA LYS A 422 41.78 45.39 -13.45
C LYS A 422 40.37 45.66 -14.06
N LYS A 423 39.37 45.85 -13.15
CA LYS A 423 38.30 46.91 -13.01
C LYS A 423 38.05 47.92 -14.18
N PRO A 424 36.88 48.65 -14.30
CA PRO A 424 35.77 48.90 -13.33
C PRO A 424 34.29 49.15 -13.84
N LYS A 425 33.34 49.23 -12.86
CA LYS A 425 32.12 50.12 -12.71
C LYS A 425 31.22 50.56 -13.90
N SER A 426 29.90 50.36 -13.75
CA SER A 426 28.79 51.21 -14.30
C SER A 426 27.79 51.67 -13.18
N LYS A 427 26.64 52.33 -13.47
CA LYS A 427 26.12 53.41 -12.55
C LYS A 427 24.61 53.85 -12.46
N SER A 428 23.55 53.05 -12.73
CA SER A 428 22.12 53.48 -12.54
C SER A 428 21.41 52.76 -11.36
N LYS A 429 20.55 53.32 -10.49
CA LYS A 429 19.45 54.34 -10.54
C LYS A 429 18.20 53.84 -11.30
N ALA A 430 16.95 53.99 -10.80
CA ALA A 430 16.42 54.97 -9.84
C ALA A 430 15.31 54.44 -8.86
N LYS A 431 14.76 55.35 -8.02
CA LYS A 431 13.75 55.09 -6.97
C LYS A 431 12.30 55.27 -7.44
N LYS A 432 11.37 54.45 -6.93
CA LYS A 432 9.97 54.83 -6.56
C LYS A 432 9.32 53.69 -5.72
N LYS A 433 8.31 53.92 -4.88
CA LYS A 433 8.22 54.63 -3.58
C LYS A 433 6.74 54.64 -3.12
N LYS A 434 6.41 53.81 -2.10
CA LYS A 434 5.21 53.85 -1.20
C LYS A 434 3.79 53.54 -1.73
N GLY A 435 2.97 52.98 -0.82
CA GLY A 435 1.50 52.79 -0.89
C GLY A 435 1.12 51.31 -1.09
N LYS A 436 0.44 50.58 -0.20
CA LYS A 436 -0.28 50.82 1.08
C LYS A 436 -1.68 51.49 1.04
N LYS A 437 -2.66 50.73 0.55
CA LYS A 437 -4.08 50.56 1.00
C LYS A 437 -4.49 49.14 0.52
N ARG A 438 -5.31 48.31 1.18
CA ARG A 438 -6.47 48.52 2.08
C ARG A 438 -7.70 49.08 1.36
N LYS A 439 -8.34 48.25 0.55
CA LYS A 439 -9.60 47.60 0.95
C LYS A 439 -9.57 46.14 0.53
#